data_AF-A0A8J2LE63-F1
#
_entry.id   AF-A0A8J2LE63-F1
#
_cell.length_a   1.000
_cell.length_b   1.000
_cell.length_c   1.000
_cell.angle_alpha   90.00
_cell.angle_beta   90.00
_cell.angle_gamma   90.00
#
_symmetry.space_group_name_H-M   'P 1'
#
loop_
_entity.id
_entity.type
_entity.pdbx_description
1 polymer ?
#
loop_
_entity_poly.entity_id
_entity_poly.type
_entity_poly.pdbx_seq_one_letter_code
_entity_poly.pdbx_strand_id
1 'polypeptide(L)'
;MDTLKQSDVRASIVPEEETKGTQHQGTDFRSKKECVLKNDLSKLIYNEESQRSVAYFPNLYVVNISRNGNKDEKVTKQKYCIIFNATVFVDGRGYEVYAF
;
A
#
# COMPACT_ATOMS: atom_id res chain seq x y z
N MET A 1 -8.92 23.88 17.47
CA MET A 1 -9.14 22.81 16.49
C MET A 1 -7.85 22.03 16.40
N ASP A 2 -7.85 20.78 16.84
CA ASP A 2 -6.70 19.91 16.67
C ASP A 2 -6.55 19.60 15.17
N THR A 3 -5.54 20.20 14.55
CA THR A 3 -5.15 19.84 13.19
C THR A 3 -4.65 18.40 13.22
N LEU A 4 -5.48 17.47 12.73
CA LEU A 4 -5.05 16.12 12.39
C LEU A 4 -3.76 16.22 11.57
N LYS A 5 -2.67 15.68 12.10
CA LYS A 5 -1.40 15.64 11.38
C LYS A 5 -1.63 14.78 10.14
N GLN A 6 -1.60 15.40 8.96
CA GLN A 6 -1.77 14.70 7.69
C GLN A 6 -0.80 13.52 7.64
N SER A 7 -1.36 12.34 7.44
CA SER A 7 -0.63 11.09 7.38
C SER A 7 -0.32 10.77 5.92
N ASP A 8 0.89 10.31 5.63
CA ASP A 8 1.20 9.82 4.30
C ASP A 8 0.68 8.39 4.14
N VAL A 9 0.13 8.09 2.96
CA VAL A 9 -0.23 6.76 2.51
C VAL A 9 0.81 6.29 1.51
N ARG A 10 1.36 5.10 1.73
CA ARG A 10 2.28 4.46 0.81
C ARG A 10 1.62 3.26 0.15
N ALA A 11 1.79 3.12 -1.16
CA ALA A 11 1.39 1.97 -1.95
C ALA A 11 2.58 1.01 -2.08
N SER A 12 2.34 -0.29 -1.99
CA SER A 12 3.34 -1.32 -2.26
C SER A 12 2.74 -2.44 -3.08
N ILE A 13 3.54 -3.07 -3.94
CA ILE A 13 3.11 -4.21 -4.75
C ILE A 13 3.75 -5.50 -4.25
N VAL A 14 2.93 -6.53 -4.04
CA VAL A 14 3.38 -7.84 -3.55
C VAL A 14 2.67 -8.97 -4.31
N PRO A 15 3.26 -10.18 -4.41
CA PRO A 15 2.55 -11.36 -4.90
C PRO A 15 1.33 -11.70 -4.04
N GLU A 16 0.26 -12.22 -4.64
CA GLU A 16 -0.98 -12.60 -3.93
C GLU A 16 -0.73 -13.66 -2.83
N GLU A 17 0.29 -14.50 -2.98
CA GLU A 17 0.64 -15.51 -1.97
C GLU A 17 1.15 -14.87 -0.67
N GLU A 18 1.79 -13.70 -0.75
CA GLU A 18 2.28 -12.97 0.43
C GLU A 18 1.17 -12.25 1.20
N THR A 19 -0.03 -12.14 0.61
CA THR A 19 -1.21 -11.59 1.28
C THR A 19 -2.05 -12.68 1.97
N LYS A 20 -1.86 -13.95 1.59
CA LYS A 20 -2.57 -15.11 2.16
C LYS A 20 -1.80 -15.66 3.37
N GLY A 21 -2.09 -15.16 4.57
CA GLY A 21 -1.53 -15.66 5.83
C GLY A 21 -1.10 -14.57 6.81
N THR A 22 -1.11 -13.32 6.37
CA THR A 22 -0.72 -12.15 7.15
C THR A 22 -1.89 -11.62 7.99
N GLN A 23 -2.18 -12.29 9.11
CA GLN A 23 -2.99 -11.73 10.19
C GLN A 23 -2.24 -10.56 10.84
N HIS A 24 -2.47 -9.35 10.32
CA HIS A 24 -2.48 -8.01 10.93
C HIS A 24 -1.68 -7.67 12.21
N GLN A 25 -0.51 -8.25 12.47
CA GLN A 25 0.46 -7.65 13.42
C GLN A 25 1.91 -7.77 12.91
N GLY A 26 2.53 -6.63 12.61
CA GLY A 26 3.97 -6.50 12.39
C GLY A 26 4.52 -6.90 11.02
N THR A 27 3.67 -7.05 9.99
CA THR A 27 4.14 -7.36 8.63
C THR A 27 4.55 -6.10 7.90
N ASP A 28 5.83 -6.00 7.53
CA ASP A 28 6.34 -4.94 6.66
C ASP A 28 6.01 -5.27 5.19
N PHE A 29 5.02 -4.56 4.64
CA PHE A 29 4.60 -4.69 3.24
C PHE A 29 5.35 -3.77 2.28
N ARG A 30 6.44 -3.11 2.71
CA ARG A 30 7.24 -2.27 1.81
C ARG A 30 7.63 -3.03 0.55
N SER A 31 7.46 -2.37 -0.60
CA SER A 31 7.93 -2.84 -1.91
C SER A 31 9.35 -3.44 -1.80
N LYS A 32 9.45 -4.76 -1.96
CA LYS A 32 10.73 -5.47 -1.99
C LYS A 32 11.50 -5.04 -3.24
N LYS A 33 12.84 -5.14 -3.25
CA LYS A 33 13.67 -4.82 -4.44
C LYS A 33 13.18 -5.52 -5.73
N GLU A 34 12.51 -6.64 -5.54
CA GLU A 34 11.94 -7.51 -6.55
C GLU A 34 10.61 -7.01 -7.12
N CYS A 35 9.83 -6.22 -6.38
CA CYS A 35 8.51 -5.72 -6.77
C CYS A 35 8.42 -4.23 -6.41
N VAL A 36 8.54 -3.35 -7.41
CA VAL A 36 8.78 -1.92 -7.20
C VAL A 36 7.71 -1.07 -7.89
N LEU A 37 7.06 -0.21 -7.10
CA LEU A 37 6.23 0.89 -7.58
C LEU A 37 7.01 2.20 -7.59
N LYS A 38 6.60 3.13 -8.44
CA LYS A 38 7.06 4.52 -8.41
C LYS A 38 5.87 5.47 -8.38
N ASN A 39 6.08 6.64 -7.77
CA ASN A 39 5.01 7.54 -7.32
C ASN A 39 4.09 6.84 -6.30
N ASP A 40 4.71 6.11 -5.39
CA ASP A 40 4.08 5.21 -4.42
C ASP A 40 3.73 5.89 -3.09
N LEU A 41 3.88 7.22 -2.98
CA LEU A 41 3.57 8.00 -1.78
C LEU A 41 2.55 9.08 -2.10
N SER A 42 1.51 9.19 -1.27
CA SER A 42 0.49 10.23 -1.38
C SER A 42 0.09 10.74 0.00
N LYS A 43 -0.40 11.98 0.06
CA LYS A 43 -0.94 12.54 1.30
C LYS A 43 -2.39 12.08 1.50
N LEU A 44 -2.75 11.71 2.72
CA LEU A 44 -4.14 11.55 3.11
C LEU A 44 -4.76 12.93 3.32
N ILE A 45 -5.73 13.28 2.48
CA ILE A 45 -6.41 14.58 2.48
C ILE A 45 -7.86 14.36 2.91
N TYR A 46 -8.31 15.12 3.90
CA TYR A 46 -9.73 15.16 4.24
C TYR A 46 -10.46 16.09 3.27
N ASN A 47 -11.45 15.56 2.57
CA ASN A 47 -12.32 16.31 1.68
C ASN A 47 -13.62 16.65 2.43
N GLU A 48 -13.83 17.94 2.69
CA GLU A 48 -14.97 18.45 3.47
C GLU A 48 -16.32 18.25 2.76
N GLU A 49 -16.37 18.35 1.43
CA GLU A 49 -17.62 18.21 0.66
C GLU A 49 -18.17 16.78 0.74
N SER A 50 -17.28 15.79 0.61
CA SER A 50 -17.63 14.36 0.66
C SER A 50 -17.54 13.76 2.06
N GLN A 51 -17.02 14.51 3.04
CA GLN A 51 -16.77 14.07 4.41
C GLN A 51 -15.88 12.81 4.47
N ARG A 52 -14.89 12.71 3.58
CA ARG A 52 -14.03 11.52 3.42
C ARG A 52 -12.54 11.88 3.40
N SER A 53 -11.73 11.04 4.03
CA SER A 53 -10.28 11.07 3.88
C SER A 53 -9.87 10.25 2.66
N VAL A 54 -9.15 10.86 1.72
CA VAL A 54 -8.75 10.26 0.44
C VAL A 54 -7.28 10.52 0.17
N ALA A 55 -6.58 9.51 -0.35
CA ALA A 55 -5.22 9.65 -0.88
C ALA A 55 -5.25 9.35 -2.39
N TYR A 56 -4.70 10.26 -3.18
CA TYR A 56 -4.67 10.15 -4.64
C TYR A 56 -3.25 9.84 -5.11
N PHE A 57 -3.07 8.80 -5.92
CA PHE A 57 -1.76 8.40 -6.46
C PHE A 57 -1.70 8.70 -7.97
N PRO A 58 -1.54 9.98 -8.38
CA PRO A 58 -1.43 10.30 -9.79
C PRO A 58 -0.15 9.70 -10.36
N ASN A 59 -0.26 9.08 -11.53
CA ASN A 59 0.86 8.46 -12.23
C ASN A 59 1.56 7.35 -11.42
N LEU A 60 0.83 6.57 -10.61
CA LEU A 60 1.39 5.34 -10.03
C LEU A 60 1.72 4.35 -11.14
N TYR A 61 2.94 3.82 -11.15
CA TYR A 61 3.33 2.81 -12.13
C TYR A 61 4.28 1.77 -11.56
N VAL A 62 4.24 0.58 -12.18
CA VAL A 62 5.12 -0.54 -11.87
C VAL A 62 6.46 -0.34 -12.58
N VAL A 63 7.54 -0.33 -11.82
CA VAL A 63 8.92 -0.31 -12.34
C VAL A 63 9.43 -1.72 -12.59
N ASN A 64 9.20 -2.62 -11.63
CA ASN A 64 9.67 -3.99 -11.69
C ASN A 64 8.70 -4.93 -10.97
N ILE A 65 8.56 -6.16 -11.47
CA ILE A 65 7.83 -7.25 -10.82
C ILE A 65 8.67 -8.51 -10.93
N SER A 66 8.94 -9.15 -9.79
CA SER A 66 9.52 -10.48 -9.74
C SER A 66 8.47 -11.50 -10.14
N ARG A 67 8.86 -12.32 -11.11
CA ARG A 67 8.04 -13.40 -11.63
C ARG A 67 8.56 -14.67 -10.99
N ASN A 68 7.74 -15.31 -10.15
CA ASN A 68 8.12 -16.59 -9.57
C ASN A 68 8.21 -17.61 -10.71
N GLY A 69 9.43 -17.98 -11.08
CA GLY A 69 9.70 -18.86 -12.21
C GLY A 69 9.37 -20.31 -11.91
N ASN A 70 8.09 -20.65 -11.69
CA ASN A 70 7.66 -22.02 -11.96
C ASN A 70 7.68 -22.18 -13.48
N LYS A 71 8.57 -23.06 -13.97
CA LYS A 71 8.84 -23.26 -15.41
C LYS A 71 7.57 -23.60 -16.23
N ASP A 72 6.51 -24.04 -15.56
CA ASP A 72 5.25 -24.47 -16.17
C ASP A 72 4.10 -23.47 -16.03
N GLU A 73 4.28 -22.38 -15.28
CA GLU A 73 3.23 -21.37 -15.10
C GLU A 73 3.43 -20.17 -16.02
N LYS A 74 2.41 -19.88 -16.85
CA LYS A 74 2.42 -18.67 -17.66
C LYS A 74 2.44 -17.45 -16.74
N VAL A 75 3.38 -16.53 -16.98
CA VAL A 75 3.52 -15.25 -16.26
C VAL A 75 2.19 -14.51 -16.09
N THR A 76 1.30 -14.58 -17.08
CA THR A 76 -0.02 -13.92 -17.05
C THR A 76 -1.01 -14.50 -16.04
N LYS A 77 -0.75 -15.67 -15.47
CA LYS A 77 -1.57 -16.28 -14.42
C LYS A 77 -1.18 -15.83 -13.02
N GLN A 78 0.02 -15.26 -12.87
CA GLN A 78 0.51 -14.78 -11.58
C GLN A 78 -0.28 -13.55 -11.15
N LYS A 79 -0.71 -13.55 -9.89
CA LYS A 79 -1.51 -12.49 -9.29
C LYS A 79 -0.68 -11.68 -8.31
N TYR A 80 -0.94 -10.38 -8.30
CA TYR A 80 -0.27 -9.42 -7.43
C TYR A 80 -1.33 -8.50 -6.80
N CYS A 81 -1.04 -8.00 -5.62
CA CYS A 81 -1.88 -7.07 -4.86
C CYS A 81 -1.12 -5.76 -4.67
N ILE A 82 -1.84 -4.63 -4.72
CA ILE A 82 -1.33 -3.34 -4.28
C ILE A 82 -1.89 -3.07 -2.89
N ILE A 83 -1.02 -2.93 -1.90
CA ILE A 83 -1.38 -2.67 -0.51
C ILE A 83 -1.13 -1.20 -0.23
N PHE A 84 -2.11 -0.55 0.39
CA PHE A 84 -1.98 0.84 0.85
C PHE A 84 -1.80 0.86 2.36
N ASN A 85 -0.68 1.39 2.84
CA ASN A 85 -0.37 1.51 4.26
C ASN A 85 -0.33 2.99 4.68
N ALA A 86 -0.90 3.30 5.83
CA ALA A 86 -0.79 4.62 6.45
C ALA A 86 -0.60 4.49 7.97
N THR A 87 0.02 5.50 8.58
CA THR A 87 0.05 5.63 10.04
C THR A 87 -0.83 6.81 10.44
N VAL A 88 -1.98 6.54 11.04
CA VAL A 88 -2.91 7.56 11.51
C VAL A 88 -2.61 7.89 12.96
N PHE A 89 -2.58 9.18 13.31
CA PHE A 89 -2.36 9.62 14.69
C PHE A 89 -3.66 10.02 15.36
N VAL A 90 -3.97 9.38 16.50
CA VAL A 90 -5.11 9.70 17.36
C VAL A 90 -4.56 9.96 18.77
N ASP A 91 -4.84 11.13 19.34
CA ASP A 91 -4.34 11.56 20.67
C ASP A 91 -2.82 11.38 20.85
N GLY A 92 -2.06 11.68 19.79
CA GLY A 92 -0.59 11.54 19.77
C GLY A 92 -0.06 10.11 19.62
N ARG A 93 -0.93 9.10 19.54
CA ARG A 93 -0.56 7.69 19.31
C ARG A 93 -0.73 7.34 17.83
N GLY A 94 0.30 6.71 17.25
CA GLY A 94 0.26 6.24 15.86
C GLY A 94 -0.35 4.85 15.75
N TYR A 95 -1.25 4.68 14.77
CA TYR A 95 -1.91 3.42 14.44
C TYR A 95 -1.66 3.10 12.97
N GLU A 96 -1.12 1.92 12.68
CA GLU A 96 -0.95 1.47 11.30
C GLU A 96 -2.27 0.93 10.75
N VAL A 97 -2.67 1.41 9.59
CA VAL A 97 -3.88 1.01 8.88
C VAL A 97 -3.50 0.53 7.49
N TYR A 98 -4.10 -0.58 7.08
CA TYR A 98 -3.84 -1.24 5.80
C TYR A 98 -5.15 -1.38 5.03
N ALA A 99 -5.13 -1.05 3.74
CA ALA A 99 -6.20 -1.35 2.79
C ALA A 99 -5.66 -2.30 1.71
N PHE A 100 -6.48 -3.30 1.36
CA PHE A 100 -6.19 -4.37 0.40
C PHE A 100 -7.07 -4.24 -0.85
#